data_AF-A0A7R8ZWE1-F1
#
_entry.id   AF-A0A7R8ZWE1-F1
#
_cell.length_a   1.000
_cell.length_b   1.000
_cell.length_c   1.000
_cell.angle_alpha   90.00
_cell.angle_beta   90.00
_cell.angle_gamma   90.00
#
_symmetry.space_group_name_H-M   'P 1'
#
loop_
_entity.id
_entity.type
_entity.pdbx_description
1 polymer ?
#
loop_
_entity_poly.entity_id
_entity_poly.type
_entity_poly.pdbx_seq_one_letter_code
_entity_poly.pdbx_strand_id
1 'polypeptide(L)'
;MNPSDIAMIYSNTAMVVGIILAAAAFGSALGWALICSKFMEGISRQPELRPQLTGQMLFTGGLMEAFPMIVLGISMWFIFANPFVGAAQAAIGATLIGQMLTFAVLIWFIKAVLWEPMLNMLEDRKTRIADGLAAAERGIHEQELAEQKAAAYLREAKEKASDIVAQAQRRASEIVEESKNAAREE
;
A
#
# COMPACT_ATOMS: atom_id res chain seq x y z
N MET A 1 18.41 46.83 -10.29
CA MET A 1 17.56 45.89 -11.02
C MET A 1 16.68 46.73 -11.93
N ASN A 2 16.77 46.53 -13.25
CA ASN A 2 15.95 47.32 -14.16
C ASN A 2 14.48 46.84 -14.07
N PRO A 3 13.49 47.72 -14.29
CA PRO A 3 12.07 47.33 -14.33
C PRO A 3 11.79 46.20 -15.33
N SER A 4 12.58 46.11 -16.41
CA SER A 4 12.53 45.02 -17.39
C SER A 4 12.88 43.64 -16.80
N ASP A 5 13.84 43.59 -15.88
CA ASP A 5 14.33 42.33 -15.31
C ASP A 5 13.32 41.75 -14.31
N ILE A 6 12.67 42.63 -13.54
CA ILE A 6 11.55 42.28 -12.66
C ILE A 6 10.40 41.72 -13.50
N ALA A 7 10.01 42.43 -14.57
CA ALA A 7 8.94 41.99 -15.46
C ALA A 7 9.22 40.62 -16.10
N MET A 8 10.46 40.37 -16.51
CA MET A 8 10.87 39.08 -17.05
C MET A 8 10.79 37.95 -16.01
N ILE A 9 11.19 38.18 -14.76
CA ILE A 9 11.09 37.19 -13.68
C ILE A 9 9.63 36.85 -13.38
N TYR A 10 8.75 37.85 -13.28
CA TYR A 10 7.32 37.61 -13.09
C TYR A 10 6.69 36.87 -14.27
N SER A 11 7.06 37.23 -15.52
CA SER A 11 6.56 36.56 -16.72
C SER A 11 6.97 35.08 -16.77
N ASN A 12 8.25 34.77 -16.52
CA ASN A 12 8.73 33.39 -16.51
C ASN A 12 8.12 32.58 -15.37
N THR A 13 7.97 33.18 -14.18
CA THR A 13 7.34 32.53 -13.03
C THR A 13 5.87 32.23 -13.32
N ALA A 14 5.13 33.18 -13.91
CA ALA A 14 3.74 32.96 -14.29
C ALA A 14 3.59 31.85 -15.34
N MET A 15 4.50 31.75 -16.31
CA MET A 15 4.50 30.68 -17.31
C MET A 15 4.72 29.31 -16.67
N VAL A 16 5.72 29.17 -15.80
CA VAL A 16 6.02 27.91 -15.09
C VAL A 16 4.86 27.51 -14.19
N VAL A 17 4.29 28.46 -13.44
CA VAL A 17 3.11 28.22 -12.59
C VAL A 17 1.91 27.77 -13.44
N GLY A 18 1.69 28.39 -14.61
CA GLY A 18 0.63 27.98 -15.53
C GLY A 18 0.77 26.52 -15.98
N ILE A 19 1.98 26.08 -16.31
CA ILE A 19 2.25 24.68 -16.70
C ILE A 19 1.99 23.72 -15.53
N ILE A 20 2.45 24.07 -14.33
CA ILE A 20 2.25 23.25 -13.12
C ILE A 20 0.77 23.09 -12.79
N LEU A 21 -0.01 24.18 -12.85
CA LEU A 21 -1.46 24.14 -12.61
C LEU A 21 -2.18 23.33 -13.68
N ALA A 22 -1.79 23.46 -14.95
CA ALA A 22 -2.36 22.67 -16.04
C ALA A 22 -2.12 21.16 -15.84
N ALA A 23 -0.89 20.78 -15.47
CA ALA A 23 -0.55 19.39 -15.18
C ALA A 23 -1.31 18.84 -13.95
N ALA A 24 -1.44 19.64 -12.89
CA ALA A 24 -2.18 19.27 -11.69
C ALA A 24 -3.69 19.07 -11.97
N ALA A 25 -4.29 19.98 -12.74
CA ALA A 25 -5.69 19.88 -13.15
C ALA A 25 -5.94 18.62 -13.99
N PHE A 26 -5.04 18.33 -14.94
CA PHE A 26 -5.14 17.12 -15.77
C PHE A 26 -5.00 15.84 -14.94
N GLY A 27 -4.03 15.80 -14.02
CA GLY A 27 -3.86 14.68 -13.09
C GLY A 27 -5.10 14.43 -12.22
N SER A 28 -5.74 15.50 -11.73
CA SER A 28 -6.96 15.37 -10.93
C SER A 28 -8.13 14.82 -11.75
N ALA A 29 -8.32 15.33 -12.96
CA ALA A 29 -9.38 14.87 -13.86
C ALA A 29 -9.25 13.38 -14.18
N LEU A 30 -8.04 12.89 -14.44
CA LEU A 30 -7.80 11.48 -14.74
C LEU A 30 -8.10 10.56 -13.56
N GLY A 31 -7.64 10.90 -12.35
CA GLY A 31 -7.92 10.02 -11.22
C GLY A 31 -9.38 10.07 -10.76
N TRP A 32 -10.09 11.19 -10.90
CA TRP A 32 -11.55 11.20 -10.74
C TRP A 32 -12.26 10.31 -11.76
N ALA A 33 -11.82 10.32 -13.02
CA ALA A 33 -12.37 9.43 -14.04
C ALA A 33 -12.16 7.95 -13.68
N LEU A 34 -10.98 7.58 -13.17
CA LEU A 34 -10.67 6.22 -12.75
C LEU A 34 -11.48 5.80 -11.52
N ILE A 35 -11.56 6.65 -10.49
CA ILE A 35 -12.33 6.39 -9.27
C ILE A 35 -13.82 6.20 -9.62
N CYS A 36 -14.40 7.10 -10.41
CA CYS A 36 -15.80 7.02 -10.83
C CYS A 36 -16.07 5.80 -11.72
N SER A 37 -15.16 5.44 -12.63
CA SER A 37 -15.33 4.25 -13.47
C SER A 37 -15.37 2.96 -12.65
N LYS A 38 -14.49 2.84 -11.64
CA LYS A 38 -14.45 1.67 -10.74
C LYS A 38 -15.60 1.66 -9.74
N PHE A 39 -16.01 2.82 -9.25
CA PHE A 39 -17.20 2.95 -8.43
C PHE A 39 -18.47 2.50 -9.18
N MET A 40 -18.62 2.94 -10.43
CA MET A 40 -19.75 2.58 -11.26
C MET A 40 -19.76 1.07 -11.58
N GLU A 41 -18.61 0.50 -11.95
CA GLU A 41 -18.44 -0.94 -12.15
C GLU A 41 -18.78 -1.75 -10.89
N GLY A 42 -18.37 -1.27 -9.71
CA GLY A 42 -18.67 -1.88 -8.42
C GLY A 42 -20.17 -1.89 -8.11
N ILE A 43 -20.85 -0.77 -8.34
CA ILE A 43 -22.31 -0.67 -8.16
C ILE A 43 -23.08 -1.56 -9.14
N SER A 44 -22.61 -1.64 -10.39
CA SER A 44 -23.24 -2.49 -11.42
C SER A 44 -23.15 -3.97 -11.07
N ARG A 45 -22.08 -4.41 -10.40
CA ARG A 45 -21.87 -5.81 -10.01
C ARG A 45 -22.51 -6.17 -8.68
N GLN A 46 -22.53 -5.24 -7.72
CA GLN A 46 -23.04 -5.47 -6.37
C GLN A 46 -23.83 -4.24 -5.87
N PRO A 47 -25.14 -4.15 -6.17
CA PRO A 47 -25.95 -2.99 -5.80
C PRO A 47 -26.12 -2.83 -4.29
N GLU A 48 -25.89 -3.89 -3.52
CA GLU A 48 -26.01 -3.93 -2.05
C GLU A 48 -24.86 -3.19 -1.34
N LEU A 49 -23.68 -3.11 -1.97
CA LEU A 49 -22.51 -2.42 -1.43
C LEU A 49 -22.48 -0.91 -1.72
N ARG A 50 -23.53 -0.35 -2.36
CA ARG A 50 -23.63 1.09 -2.71
C ARG A 50 -23.25 2.03 -1.56
N PRO A 51 -23.76 1.88 -0.32
CA PRO A 51 -23.46 2.83 0.76
C PRO A 51 -21.97 2.80 1.15
N GLN A 52 -21.38 1.60 1.20
CA GLN A 52 -19.99 1.41 1.59
C GLN A 52 -19.02 1.91 0.50
N LEU A 53 -19.29 1.58 -0.76
CA LEU A 53 -18.52 2.05 -1.91
C LEU A 53 -18.59 3.57 -2.08
N THR A 54 -19.74 4.20 -1.76
CA THR A 54 -19.89 5.66 -1.83
C THR A 54 -19.04 6.35 -0.76
N GLY A 55 -19.01 5.79 0.45
CA GLY A 55 -18.12 6.27 1.52
C GLY A 55 -16.64 6.14 1.16
N GLN A 56 -16.22 5.01 0.58
CA GLN A 56 -14.84 4.80 0.13
C GLN A 56 -14.46 5.71 -1.04
N MET A 57 -15.39 5.94 -1.98
CA MET A 57 -15.20 6.87 -3.10
C MET A 57 -14.99 8.30 -2.58
N LEU A 58 -15.83 8.76 -1.65
CA LEU A 58 -15.76 10.11 -1.11
C LEU A 58 -14.45 10.34 -0.34
N PHE A 59 -14.02 9.36 0.46
CA PHE A 59 -12.77 9.43 1.21
C PHE A 59 -11.55 9.45 0.28
N THR A 60 -11.51 8.53 -0.69
CA THR A 60 -10.39 8.42 -1.65
C THR A 60 -10.35 9.64 -2.58
N GLY A 61 -11.51 10.11 -3.04
CA GLY A 61 -11.63 11.33 -3.86
C GLY A 61 -11.22 12.59 -3.09
N GLY A 62 -11.59 12.70 -1.81
CA GLY A 62 -11.15 13.78 -0.94
C GLY A 62 -9.64 13.81 -0.72
N LEU A 63 -9.01 12.63 -0.54
CA LEU A 63 -7.55 12.53 -0.45
C LEU A 63 -6.86 12.92 -1.76
N MET A 64 -7.48 12.59 -2.89
CA MET A 64 -6.92 12.90 -4.21
C MET A 64 -6.91 14.41 -4.51
N GLU A 65 -7.96 15.14 -4.14
CA GLU A 65 -8.06 16.60 -4.32
C GLU A 65 -7.09 17.39 -3.43
N ALA A 66 -6.57 16.80 -2.36
CA ALA A 66 -5.57 17.45 -1.53
C ALA A 66 -4.29 17.81 -2.32
N PHE A 67 -3.90 16.98 -3.29
CA PHE A 67 -2.67 17.18 -4.06
C PHE A 67 -2.75 18.42 -4.99
N PRO A 68 -3.76 18.57 -5.87
CA PRO A 68 -3.94 19.80 -6.66
C PRO A 68 -4.10 21.06 -5.80
N MET A 69 -4.76 20.97 -4.65
CA MET A 69 -4.96 22.13 -3.76
C MET A 69 -3.66 22.59 -3.09
N ILE A 70 -2.77 21.67 -2.73
CA ILE A 70 -1.42 22.01 -2.26
C ILE A 70 -0.64 22.71 -3.38
N VAL A 71 -0.69 22.16 -4.60
CA VAL A 71 -0.02 22.74 -5.77
C VAL A 71 -0.56 24.14 -6.08
N LEU A 72 -1.88 24.36 -5.97
CA LEU A 72 -2.50 25.66 -6.11
C LEU A 72 -1.99 26.66 -5.06
N GLY A 73 -1.91 26.26 -3.79
CA GLY A 73 -1.43 27.10 -2.71
C GLY A 73 0.01 27.55 -2.91
N ILE A 74 0.90 26.61 -3.30
CA ILE A 74 2.30 26.92 -3.61
C ILE A 74 2.39 27.82 -4.85
N SER A 75 1.62 27.52 -5.89
CA SER A 75 1.57 28.30 -7.13
C SER A 75 1.15 29.76 -6.88
N MET A 76 0.13 29.98 -6.04
CA MET A 76 -0.30 31.32 -5.66
C MET A 76 0.76 32.06 -4.84
N TRP A 77 1.48 31.35 -3.97
CA TRP A 77 2.59 31.95 -3.23
C TRP A 77 3.72 32.40 -4.18
N PHE A 78 4.06 31.61 -5.20
CA PHE A 78 5.06 32.01 -6.21
C PHE A 78 4.61 33.18 -7.09
N ILE A 79 3.31 33.32 -7.37
CA ILE A 79 2.78 34.45 -8.14
C ILE A 79 2.80 35.74 -7.33
N PHE A 80 2.30 35.72 -6.09
CA PHE A 80 2.09 36.94 -5.29
C PHE A 80 3.26 37.29 -4.37
N ALA A 81 4.05 36.31 -3.94
CA ALA A 81 5.18 36.45 -3.02
C ALA A 81 6.46 35.87 -3.63
N ASN A 82 6.75 36.24 -4.89
CA ASN A 82 7.82 35.65 -5.68
C ASN A 82 9.21 35.83 -5.03
N PRO A 83 9.84 34.77 -4.48
CA PRO A 83 11.14 34.86 -3.80
C PRO A 83 12.29 35.15 -4.78
N PHE A 84 12.09 34.93 -6.08
CA PHE A 84 13.11 35.16 -7.11
C PHE A 84 13.37 36.63 -7.37
N VAL A 85 12.43 37.52 -7.06
CA VAL A 85 12.62 38.97 -7.17
C VAL A 85 13.61 39.46 -6.10
N GLY A 86 13.44 38.99 -4.85
CA GLY A 86 14.37 39.28 -3.75
C GLY A 86 15.75 38.65 -3.97
N ALA A 87 15.79 37.41 -4.46
CA ALA A 87 17.04 36.73 -4.80
C ALA A 87 17.78 37.39 -5.97
N ALA A 88 17.06 37.85 -7.01
CA ALA A 88 17.65 38.55 -8.14
C ALA A 88 18.23 39.92 -7.73
N GLN A 89 17.57 40.62 -6.80
CA GLN A 89 18.07 41.87 -6.27
C GLN A 89 19.33 41.68 -5.42
N ALA A 90 19.45 40.55 -4.70
CA ALA A 90 20.67 40.15 -3.99
C ALA A 90 21.80 39.67 -4.93
N ALA A 91 21.44 39.06 -6.07
CA ALA A 91 22.38 38.52 -7.04
C ALA A 91 23.13 39.59 -7.85
N ILE A 92 22.52 40.76 -8.06
CA ILE A 92 23.12 41.85 -8.87
C ILE A 92 24.32 42.52 -8.15
N GLY A 93 24.53 42.27 -6.85
CA GLY A 93 25.56 42.96 -6.05
C GLY A 93 26.86 42.18 -5.77
N ALA A 94 26.84 40.86 -5.53
CA ALA A 94 28.01 40.23 -4.87
C ALA A 94 28.27 38.71 -5.04
N THR A 95 27.49 37.92 -5.79
CA THR A 95 27.32 36.51 -5.38
C THR A 95 27.71 35.41 -6.37
N LEU A 96 28.67 35.54 -7.29
CA LEU A 96 29.18 34.30 -7.94
C LEU A 96 29.87 33.36 -6.93
N ILE A 97 30.62 33.92 -5.98
CA ILE A 97 31.31 33.15 -4.92
C ILE A 97 30.37 32.81 -3.76
N GLY A 98 29.51 33.76 -3.35
CA GLY A 98 28.51 33.54 -2.29
C GLY A 98 27.43 32.53 -2.67
N GLN A 99 27.05 32.46 -3.96
CA GLN A 99 26.09 31.49 -4.45
C GLN A 99 26.71 30.08 -4.55
N MET A 100 27.99 29.96 -4.94
CA MET A 100 28.69 28.67 -4.87
C MET A 100 28.86 28.16 -3.43
N LEU A 101 29.12 29.05 -2.47
CA LEU A 101 29.25 28.68 -1.06
C LEU A 101 27.89 28.30 -0.46
N THR A 102 26.83 29.03 -0.79
CA THR A 102 25.45 28.66 -0.42
C THR A 102 25.04 27.32 -1.04
N PHE A 103 25.37 27.06 -2.31
CA PHE A 103 25.13 25.76 -2.95
C PHE A 103 25.93 24.63 -2.29
N ALA A 104 27.18 24.87 -1.89
CA ALA A 104 28.00 23.87 -1.21
C ALA A 104 27.46 23.53 0.19
N VAL A 105 27.02 24.54 0.96
CA VAL A 105 26.38 24.34 2.27
C VAL A 105 25.02 23.65 2.11
N LEU A 106 24.25 23.98 1.08
CA LEU A 106 22.98 23.34 0.77
C LEU A 106 23.17 21.87 0.37
N ILE A 107 24.17 21.54 -0.45
CA ILE A 107 24.49 20.14 -0.79
C ILE A 107 24.92 19.37 0.45
N TRP A 108 25.78 19.96 1.29
CA TRP A 108 26.19 19.35 2.56
C TRP A 108 24.98 19.09 3.48
N PHE A 109 24.09 20.07 3.60
CA PHE A 109 22.87 19.97 4.41
C PHE A 109 21.91 18.91 3.87
N ILE A 110 21.68 18.86 2.55
CA ILE A 110 20.85 17.84 1.91
C ILE A 110 21.46 16.45 2.12
N LYS A 111 22.78 16.30 1.97
CA LYS A 111 23.46 15.04 2.23
C LYS A 111 23.30 14.60 3.69
N ALA A 112 23.56 15.50 4.65
CA ALA A 112 23.58 15.18 6.07
C ALA A 112 22.18 14.98 6.67
N VAL A 113 21.19 15.79 6.27
CA VAL A 113 19.87 15.82 6.92
C VAL A 113 18.82 15.04 6.15
N LEU A 114 18.91 14.97 4.82
CA LEU A 114 17.90 14.27 4.02
C LEU A 114 18.35 12.87 3.61
N TRP A 115 19.61 12.71 3.18
CA TRP A 115 20.06 11.44 2.60
C TRP A 115 20.25 10.32 3.63
N GLU A 116 20.90 10.59 4.77
CA GLU A 116 21.14 9.59 5.82
C GLU A 116 19.86 9.02 6.44
N PRO A 117 18.90 9.83 6.95
CA PRO A 117 17.68 9.27 7.51
C PRO A 117 16.79 8.61 6.47
N MET A 118 16.79 9.09 5.22
CA MET A 118 16.00 8.46 4.15
C MET A 118 16.59 7.10 3.75
N LEU A 119 17.92 6.96 3.71
CA LEU A 119 18.57 5.66 3.49
C LEU A 119 18.30 4.67 4.62
N ASN A 120 18.41 5.11 5.88
CA ASN A 120 18.12 4.26 7.05
C ASN A 120 16.67 3.76 7.04
N MET A 121 15.70 4.63 6.69
CA MET A 121 14.29 4.21 6.56
C MET A 121 14.05 3.29 5.36
N LEU A 122 14.80 3.46 4.27
CA LEU A 122 14.67 2.59 3.10
C LEU A 122 15.22 1.20 3.39
N GLU A 123 16.31 1.11 4.15
CA GLU A 123 16.97 -0.13 4.53
C GLU A 123 16.12 -0.91 5.53
N ASP A 124 15.54 -0.25 6.53
CA ASP A 124 14.60 -0.88 7.48
C ASP A 124 13.36 -1.46 6.78
N ARG A 125 12.83 -0.77 5.76
CA ARG A 125 11.73 -1.28 4.93
C ARG A 125 12.12 -2.47 4.07
N LYS A 126 13.31 -2.44 3.46
CA LYS A 126 13.82 -3.57 2.68
C LYS A 126 14.00 -4.81 3.55
N THR A 127 14.56 -4.66 4.74
CA THR A 127 14.75 -5.74 5.70
C THR A 127 13.42 -6.34 6.15
N ARG A 128 12.42 -5.50 6.51
CA ARG A 128 11.07 -6.01 6.86
C ARG A 128 10.39 -6.76 5.72
N ILE A 129 10.61 -6.37 4.47
CA ILE A 129 10.05 -7.08 3.30
C ILE A 129 10.78 -8.42 3.10
N ALA A 130 12.10 -8.45 3.26
CA ALA A 130 12.89 -9.68 3.16
C ALA A 130 12.51 -10.68 4.27
N ASP A 131 12.40 -10.22 5.51
CA ASP A 131 11.98 -11.04 6.66
C ASP A 131 10.52 -11.49 6.53
N GLY A 132 9.64 -10.61 6.03
CA GLY A 132 8.24 -10.93 5.75
C GLY A 132 8.09 -12.00 4.66
N LEU A 133 8.90 -11.92 3.61
CA LEU A 133 8.92 -12.93 2.54
C LEU A 133 9.44 -14.28 3.06
N ALA A 134 10.52 -14.28 3.84
CA ALA A 134 11.05 -15.49 4.46
C ALA A 134 10.12 -16.10 5.53
N ALA A 135 9.31 -15.29 6.21
CA ALA A 135 8.28 -15.76 7.13
C ALA A 135 7.07 -16.33 6.38
N ALA A 136 6.66 -15.71 5.27
CA ALA A 136 5.57 -16.20 4.42
C ALA A 136 5.92 -17.57 3.79
N GLU A 137 7.14 -17.73 3.29
CA GLU A 137 7.66 -19.00 2.75
C GLU A 137 7.61 -20.11 3.82
N ARG A 138 8.04 -19.80 5.05
CA ARG A 138 7.97 -20.74 6.19
C ARG A 138 6.54 -21.06 6.60
N GLY A 139 5.63 -20.08 6.57
CA GLY A 139 4.21 -20.29 6.87
C GLY A 139 3.53 -21.23 5.88
N ILE A 140 3.86 -21.11 4.59
CA ILE A 140 3.36 -22.04 3.55
C ILE A 140 3.91 -23.45 3.79
N HIS A 141 5.20 -23.59 4.10
CA HIS A 141 5.80 -24.89 4.36
C HIS A 141 5.26 -25.56 5.62
N GLU A 142 5.06 -24.80 6.71
CA GLU A 142 4.43 -25.29 7.93
C GLU A 142 2.95 -25.66 7.71
N GLN A 143 2.24 -24.94 6.84
CA GLN A 143 0.87 -25.24 6.47
C GLN A 143 0.77 -26.55 5.68
N GLU A 144 1.65 -26.80 4.71
CA GLU A 144 1.73 -28.10 4.00
C GLU A 144 2.04 -29.25 4.97
N LEU A 145 2.97 -29.06 5.90
CA LEU A 145 3.30 -30.04 6.94
C LEU A 145 2.12 -30.27 7.90
N ALA A 146 1.38 -29.22 8.24
CA ALA A 146 0.18 -29.32 9.08
C ALA A 146 -0.96 -30.05 8.37
N GLU A 147 -1.17 -29.81 7.07
CA GLU A 147 -2.13 -30.56 6.26
C GLU A 147 -1.76 -32.04 6.16
N GLN A 148 -0.48 -32.36 5.92
CA GLN A 148 -0.02 -33.74 5.90
C GLN A 148 -0.23 -34.43 7.25
N LYS A 149 0.08 -33.76 8.36
CA LYS A 149 -0.15 -34.29 9.72
C LYS A 149 -1.65 -34.46 10.01
N ALA A 150 -2.48 -33.49 9.64
CA ALA A 150 -3.94 -33.57 9.82
C ALA A 150 -4.54 -34.72 8.99
N ALA A 151 -4.08 -34.91 7.75
CA ALA A 151 -4.48 -36.03 6.91
C ALA A 151 -4.03 -37.38 7.50
N ALA A 152 -2.82 -37.47 8.06
CA ALA A 152 -2.33 -38.65 8.74
C ALA A 152 -3.16 -38.98 9.99
N TYR A 153 -3.46 -37.99 10.84
CA TYR A 153 -4.33 -38.17 12.01
C TYR A 153 -5.75 -38.60 11.64
N LEU A 154 -6.32 -38.03 10.57
CA LEU A 154 -7.63 -38.44 10.05
C LEU A 154 -7.61 -39.89 9.54
N ARG A 155 -6.53 -40.31 8.89
CA ARG A 155 -6.38 -41.69 8.42
C ARG A 155 -6.28 -42.67 9.57
N GLU A 156 -5.43 -42.36 10.56
CA GLU A 156 -5.27 -43.18 11.78
C GLU A 156 -6.58 -43.28 12.57
N ALA A 157 -7.33 -42.18 12.69
CA ALA A 157 -8.63 -42.18 13.36
C ALA A 157 -9.66 -43.06 12.65
N LYS A 158 -9.69 -43.03 11.30
CA LYS A 158 -10.56 -43.91 10.50
C LYS A 158 -10.18 -45.38 10.64
N GLU A 159 -8.89 -45.68 10.68
CA GLU A 159 -8.37 -47.04 10.83
C GLU A 159 -8.73 -47.61 12.21
N LYS A 160 -8.52 -46.84 13.28
CA LYS A 160 -8.97 -47.20 14.65
C LYS A 160 -10.48 -47.39 14.74
N ALA A 161 -11.27 -46.52 14.10
CA ALA A 161 -12.72 -46.67 14.07
C ALA A 161 -13.15 -47.94 13.34
N SER A 162 -12.50 -48.28 12.22
CA SER A 162 -12.75 -49.52 11.47
C SER A 162 -12.42 -50.75 12.30
N ASP A 163 -11.29 -50.75 13.02
CA ASP A 163 -10.90 -51.85 13.92
C ASP A 163 -11.88 -52.04 15.08
N ILE A 164 -12.36 -50.95 15.69
CA ILE A 164 -13.37 -51.01 16.75
C ILE A 164 -14.67 -51.62 16.22
N VAL A 165 -15.13 -51.21 15.03
CA VAL A 165 -16.33 -51.77 14.40
C VAL A 165 -16.15 -53.25 14.07
N ALA A 166 -14.98 -53.64 13.54
CA ALA A 166 -14.67 -55.03 13.23
C ALA A 166 -14.62 -55.90 14.49
N GLN A 167 -14.02 -55.41 15.59
CA GLN A 167 -14.02 -56.10 16.88
C GLN A 167 -15.43 -56.23 17.46
N ALA A 168 -16.26 -55.18 17.35
CA ALA A 168 -17.65 -55.21 17.79
C ALA A 168 -18.48 -56.24 17.00
N GLN A 169 -18.29 -56.32 15.68
CA GLN A 169 -18.95 -57.32 14.83
C GLN A 169 -18.50 -58.75 15.17
N ARG A 170 -17.20 -58.98 15.40
CA ARG A 170 -16.70 -60.31 15.83
C ARG A 170 -17.32 -60.74 17.15
N ARG A 171 -17.29 -59.87 18.17
CA ARG A 171 -17.93 -60.15 19.47
C ARG A 171 -19.43 -60.39 19.34
N ALA A 172 -20.12 -59.59 18.52
CA ALA A 172 -21.55 -59.79 18.27
C ALA A 172 -21.84 -61.14 17.58
N SER A 173 -21.03 -61.55 16.60
CA SER A 173 -21.16 -62.85 15.96
C SER A 173 -20.87 -64.01 16.92
N GLU A 174 -19.84 -63.89 17.77
CA GLU A 174 -19.53 -64.87 18.83
C GLU A 174 -20.69 -65.01 19.81
N ILE A 175 -21.26 -63.91 20.30
CA ILE A 175 -22.42 -63.93 21.21
C ILE A 175 -23.64 -64.59 20.54
N VAL A 176 -23.87 -64.36 19.25
CA VAL A 176 -25.00 -64.97 18.51
C VAL A 176 -24.80 -66.47 18.30
N GLU A 177 -23.57 -66.91 18.01
CA GLU A 177 -23.21 -68.33 17.94
C GLU A 177 -23.37 -69.02 19.30
N GLU A 178 -22.85 -68.41 20.37
CA GLU A 178 -22.97 -68.92 21.74
C GLU A 178 -24.43 -69.02 22.17
N SER A 179 -25.25 -68.00 21.86
CA SER A 179 -26.69 -68.02 22.13
C SER A 179 -27.43 -69.11 21.34
N LYS A 180 -27.03 -69.37 20.08
CA LYS A 180 -27.61 -70.46 19.26
C LYS A 180 -27.22 -71.84 19.77
N ASN A 181 -26.01 -72.00 20.30
CA ASN A 181 -25.55 -73.27 20.87
C ASN A 181 -26.22 -73.55 22.21
N ALA A 182 -26.33 -72.55 23.10
CA ALA A 182 -27.08 -72.66 24.34
C ALA A 182 -28.55 -73.06 24.09
N ALA A 183 -29.20 -72.46 23.08
CA ALA A 183 -30.58 -72.80 22.69
C ALA A 183 -30.73 -74.18 22.00
N ARG A 184 -29.64 -74.88 21.69
CA ARG A 184 -29.65 -76.27 21.20
C ARG A 184 -29.36 -77.29 22.30
N GLU A 185 -28.79 -76.84 23.43
CA GLU A 185 -28.47 -77.67 24.58
C GLU A 185 -29.60 -77.69 25.64
N GLU A 186 -30.52 -76.71 25.61
CA GLU A 186 -31.87 -76.78 26.21
C GLU A 186 -32.89 -77.47 25.28
#